data_AF-A0A529LXN5-F1
#
_entry.id   AF-A0A529LXN5-F1
#
_cell.length_a   1.000
_cell.length_b   1.000
_cell.length_c   1.000
_cell.angle_alpha   90.00
_cell.angle_beta   90.00
_cell.angle_gamma   90.00
#
_symmetry.space_group_name_H-M   'P 1'
#
loop_
_entity.id
_entity.type
_entity.pdbx_description
1 polymer ?
#
loop_
_entity_poly.entity_id
_entity_poly.type
_entity_poly.pdbx_seq_one_letter_code
_entity_poly.pdbx_strand_id
1 'polypeptide(L)' 'MDRAGRAMEQWRRERPDLDVSPMGVIGRLNEASALIARDRLAPVFARFGLQAGEFDVLATLRRSGSPYALT' A
#
# COMPACT_ATOMS: atom_id res chain seq x y z
N MET A 1 14.32 14.27 -5.46
CA MET A 1 12.86 14.31 -5.71
C MET A 1 12.35 12.89 -5.87
N ASP A 2 11.26 12.50 -5.19
CA ASP A 2 10.64 11.15 -5.26
C ASP A 2 9.94 10.89 -6.61
N ARG A 3 9.40 9.67 -6.80
CA ARG A 3 8.79 9.28 -8.08
C ARG A 3 7.57 10.14 -8.42
N ALA A 4 6.72 10.41 -7.43
CA ALA A 4 5.54 11.25 -7.59
C ALA A 4 5.91 12.69 -7.97
N GLY A 5 6.92 13.27 -7.32
CA GLY A 5 7.42 14.62 -7.62
C GLY A 5 7.95 14.73 -9.04
N ARG A 6 8.72 13.74 -9.51
CA ARG A 6 9.20 13.72 -10.91
C ARG A 6 8.03 13.68 -11.91
N ALA A 7 6.99 12.89 -11.62
CA ALA A 7 5.79 12.85 -12.45
C ALA A 7 5.05 14.19 -12.46
N MET A 8 4.94 14.86 -11.30
CA MET A 8 4.30 16.19 -11.22
C MET A 8 5.06 17.23 -12.05
N GLU A 9 6.39 17.22 -12.02
CA GLU A 9 7.20 18.14 -12.80
C GLU A 9 7.07 17.91 -14.31
N GLN A 10 7.00 16.64 -14.73
CA GLN A 10 6.70 16.30 -16.12
C GLN A 10 5.34 16.84 -16.55
N TRP A 11 4.29 16.60 -15.76
CA TRP A 11 2.95 17.08 -16.10
C TRP A 11 2.82 18.59 -16.10
N ARG A 12 3.48 19.31 -15.19
CA ARG A 12 3.49 20.78 -15.23
C ARG A 12 4.10 21.33 -16.51
N ARG A 13 5.06 20.61 -17.12
CA ARG A 13 5.63 21.00 -18.41
C ARG A 13 4.68 20.72 -19.57
N GLU A 14 4.05 19.54 -19.60
CA GLU A 14 3.20 19.13 -20.72
C GLU A 14 1.78 19.74 -20.66
N ARG A 15 1.23 19.96 -19.46
CA ARG A 15 -0.12 20.47 -19.19
C ARG A 15 -0.13 21.41 -17.99
N PRO A 16 0.42 22.63 -18.12
CA PRO A 16 0.49 23.61 -17.04
C PRO A 16 -0.89 24.07 -16.54
N ASP A 17 -1.95 23.82 -17.32
CA ASP A 17 -3.34 24.13 -16.98
C ASP A 17 -3.97 23.19 -15.94
N LEU A 18 -3.38 22.01 -15.70
CA LEU A 18 -3.92 21.01 -14.79
C LEU A 18 -3.34 21.16 -13.38
N ASP A 19 -4.20 21.07 -12.35
CA ASP A 19 -3.74 20.84 -10.98
C ASP A 19 -3.33 19.38 -10.80
N VAL A 20 -2.03 19.16 -10.63
CA VAL A 20 -1.43 17.83 -10.42
C VAL A 20 -1.10 17.54 -8.96
N SER A 21 -1.52 18.40 -8.03
CA SER A 21 -1.35 18.20 -6.59
C SER A 21 -1.89 16.85 -6.08
N PRO A 22 -3.06 16.34 -6.52
CA PRO A 22 -3.60 15.07 -6.00
C PRO A 22 -2.75 13.85 -6.37
N MET A 23 -2.20 13.84 -7.58
CA MET A 23 -1.29 12.78 -8.05
C MET A 23 -0.03 12.70 -7.17
N GLY A 24 0.46 13.84 -6.69
CA GLY A 24 1.57 13.90 -5.76
C GLY A 24 1.29 13.21 -4.43
N VAL A 25 0.10 13.42 -3.88
CA VAL A 25 -0.32 12.80 -2.61
C VAL A 25 -0.54 11.30 -2.79
N ILE A 26 -1.39 10.92 -3.74
CA ILE A 26 -1.71 9.51 -4.00
C ILE A 26 -0.47 8.71 -4.41
N GLY A 27 0.40 9.28 -5.23
CA GLY A 27 1.64 8.63 -5.66
C GLY A 27 2.56 8.30 -4.48
N ARG A 28 2.71 9.21 -3.52
CA ARG A 28 3.52 8.98 -2.32
C ARG A 28 2.88 7.98 -1.36
N LEU A 29 1.56 8.03 -1.18
CA LEU A 29 0.84 7.04 -0.37
C LEU A 29 0.99 5.63 -0.93
N ASN A 30 0.87 5.48 -2.26
CA ASN A 30 1.08 4.20 -2.93
C ASN A 30 2.51 3.71 -2.80
N GLU A 31 3.50 4.59 -2.97
CA GLU A 31 4.92 4.26 -2.79
C GLU A 31 5.20 3.81 -1.35
N ALA A 32 4.72 4.56 -0.36
CA ALA A 32 4.86 4.19 1.05
C ALA A 32 4.21 2.84 1.38
N SER A 33 2.97 2.62 0.92
CA SER A 33 2.25 1.36 1.10
C SER A 33 3.00 0.17 0.50
N ALA A 34 3.50 0.32 -0.74
CA ALA A 34 4.27 -0.73 -1.41
C ALA A 34 5.60 -1.04 -0.70
N LEU A 35 6.30 -0.02 -0.20
CA LEU A 35 7.53 -0.19 0.57
C LEU A 35 7.26 -0.91 1.90
N ILE A 36 6.23 -0.52 2.64
CA ILE A 36 5.86 -1.17 3.90
C ILE A 36 5.44 -2.63 3.66
N ALA A 37 4.59 -2.87 2.66
CA ALA A 37 4.14 -4.22 2.31
C ALA A 37 5.32 -5.13 1.97
N ARG A 38 6.26 -4.66 1.14
CA ARG A 38 7.40 -5.45 0.69
C ARG A 38 8.48 -5.62 1.77
N ASP A 39 8.88 -4.54 2.43
CA ASP A 39 10.08 -4.55 3.28
C ASP A 39 9.76 -4.85 4.75
N ARG A 40 8.49 -4.74 5.17
CA ARG A 40 8.08 -4.93 6.57
C ARG A 40 7.10 -6.08 6.73
N LEU A 41 6.03 -6.12 5.95
CA LEU A 41 4.98 -7.13 6.13
C LEU A 41 5.36 -8.48 5.52
N ALA A 42 5.83 -8.51 4.27
CA ALA A 42 6.18 -9.75 3.59
C ALA A 42 7.25 -10.59 4.35
N PRO A 43 8.32 -10.02 4.93
CA PRO A 43 9.28 -10.80 5.73
C PRO A 43 8.67 -11.39 7.00
N VAL A 44 7.73 -10.67 7.63
CA VAL A 44 7.02 -11.16 8.82
C VAL A 44 6.13 -12.32 8.45
N PHE A 45 5.35 -12.22 7.37
CA PHE A 45 4.49 -13.32 6.92
C PHE A 45 5.32 -14.54 6.50
N ALA A 46 6.41 -14.33 5.76
CA ALA A 46 7.32 -15.39 5.33
C ALA A 46 7.95 -16.15 6.52
N ARG A 47 8.26 -15.48 7.63
CA ARG A 47 8.74 -16.13 8.87
C ARG A 47 7.75 -17.18 9.42
N PHE A 48 6.46 -17.03 9.14
CA PHE A 48 5.41 -17.98 9.54
C PHE A 48 4.90 -18.84 8.37
N GLY A 49 5.56 -18.80 7.20
CA GLY A 49 5.13 -19.54 6.02
C GLY A 49 3.83 -19.03 5.40
N LEU A 50 3.45 -17.78 5.65
CA LEU A 50 2.20 -17.18 5.19
C LEU A 50 2.41 -16.26 3.98
N GLN A 51 1.40 -16.23 3.11
CA GLN A 51 1.16 -15.16 2.15
C GLN A 51 0.31 -14.05 2.79
N ALA A 52 0.34 -12.85 2.22
CA ALA A 52 -0.41 -11.70 2.76
C ALA A 52 -1.93 -11.97 2.86
N GLY A 53 -2.53 -12.59 1.84
CA GLY A 53 -3.95 -12.93 1.87
C GLY A 53 -4.31 -13.98 2.93
N GLU A 54 -3.42 -14.92 3.20
CA GLU A 54 -3.63 -15.94 4.26
C GLU A 54 -3.58 -15.29 5.64
N PHE A 55 -2.64 -14.37 5.86
CA PHE A 55 -2.63 -13.55 7.07
C PHE A 55 -3.93 -12.75 7.21
N ASP A 56 -4.43 -12.13 6.14
CA ASP A 56 -5.67 -11.34 6.20
C ASP A 56 -6.88 -12.19 6.59
N VAL A 57 -6.97 -13.43 6.10
CA VAL A 57 -8.00 -14.40 6.53
C VAL A 57 -7.85 -14.72 8.01
N LEU A 58 -6.65 -15.14 8.44
CA LEU A 58 -6.39 -15.50 9.84
C LEU A 58 -6.63 -14.33 10.79
N ALA A 59 -6.21 -13.13 10.43
CA ALA A 59 -6.41 -11.91 11.19
C ALA A 59 -7.89 -11.55 11.27
N THR A 60 -8.64 -11.75 10.18
CA THR A 60 -10.10 -11.55 10.15
C THR A 60 -10.79 -12.53 11.09
N LEU A 61 -10.56 -13.84 10.95
CA LEU A 61 -11.13 -14.86 11.82
C LEU A 61 -10.77 -14.64 13.29
N ARG A 62 -9.53 -14.26 13.58
CA ARG A 62 -9.07 -13.95 14.94
C ARG A 62 -9.81 -12.76 15.54
N ARG A 63 -10.07 -11.70 14.75
CA ARG A 63 -10.81 -10.51 15.19
C ARG A 63 -12.31 -10.76 15.32
N SER A 64 -12.86 -11.78 14.65
CA SER A 64 -14.26 -12.19 14.81
C SER A 64 -14.56 -12.87 16.15
N GLY A 65 -13.55 -13.14 16.99
CA GLY A 65 -13.72 -13.77 18.31
C GLY A 65 -14.04 -15.27 18.20
N SER A 66 -14.15 -15.97 19.33
CA SER A 66 -14.48 -17.41 19.36
C SER A 66 -15.85 -17.67 18.72
N PRO A 67 -16.03 -18.67 17.84
CA PRO A 67 -15.12 -19.79 17.54
C PRO A 67 -14.10 -19.54 16.40
N TYR A 68 -13.82 -18.28 16.08
CA TYR A 68 -12.97 -17.82 14.97
C TYR A 68 -13.52 -18.21 13.60
N ALA A 69 -14.80 -17.93 13.39
CA ALA A 69 -15.52 -18.21 12.15
C ALA A 69 -16.32 -16.98 11.69
N LEU A 70 -16.66 -16.95 10.40
CA LEU A 70 -17.62 -16.00 9.82
C LEU A 70 -18.94 -16.74 9.58
N THR A 71 -20.05 -16.05 9.83
CA THR A 71 -21.43 -16.52 9.58
C THR A 71 -21.92 -16.06 8.23
#